data_AF-A0A957FZA1-F1
#
_entry.id   AF-A0A957FZA1-F1
#
_cell.length_a   1.000
_cell.length_b   1.000
_cell.length_c   1.000
_cell.angle_alpha   90.00
_cell.angle_beta   90.00
_cell.angle_gamma   90.00
#
_symmetry.space_group_name_H-M   'P 1'
#
loop_
_entity.id
_entity.type
_entity.pdbx_description
1 polymer ?
#
loop_
_entity_poly.entity_id
_entity_poly.type
_entity_poly.pdbx_seq_one_letter_code
_entity_poly.pdbx_strand_id
1 'polypeptide(L)'
;MEMAFEAAREEFGAGNLLLQNLTIQEGLILPEEEAQTIQLVGERNERGVVQAIIHSESGDGWKQHFSAELASGLDAVKEHAALDALRPRFNRPVPGTDFYKRLAADGYNFGPGFQSVVGCQILSPNELLTRVELPAGLQATGQASEVHPALLDAVFQPVAYGLIHRDDHVPDTLLLPVFVGSMTLYQSGQTAGWAYSQILEVNEEFIRARGEFFADDGSPILIIEEFVSRRTTQRILRRLLDKRYSDWFYEINWQRQALAEVSVSSQGRLLLLANGDGQEEALLAALHAKGQSVTVVQPTAQGSQQSGPDQWAVAWHERETLAEWLAQWLADSAEPYAGAIVLWGLAEQATQAGEPLAQQARLTGAALNLTQALLKGAPTLLSAEDGPRLLFVTAAGQPAGVALVLSPAAAALAGFAHTVALERPELRPSYVDVEPGADWADQVLAEFAQSGAEDQVALRQDGRYVARLIAAENEPLPLPEGDSFALTFASRGTLENLEIQPVGRPTPGPGQVEIKVRAAGLNFRDVLNVLDMYPGDPGPIGGECAGTVVAVGEGVSELAVGDEVLALVTGCFASYALADANFVFAKPANLSFAEAATIPITFLTAYYGLHELAGIRPEDKVLI
;
A
#
# COMPACT_ATOMS: atom_id res chain seq x y z
N MET A 1 7.88 -21.37 16.65
CA MET A 1 8.69 -22.58 16.94
C MET A 1 8.28 -23.19 18.27
N GLU A 2 8.45 -22.50 19.39
CA GLU A 2 8.00 -22.98 20.72
C GLU A 2 6.50 -23.36 20.73
N MET A 3 5.61 -22.48 20.28
CA MET A 3 4.18 -22.80 20.11
C MET A 3 3.91 -24.09 19.31
N ALA A 4 4.74 -24.39 18.31
CA ALA A 4 4.60 -25.62 17.52
C ALA A 4 5.07 -26.87 18.29
N PHE A 5 6.07 -26.74 19.16
CA PHE A 5 6.45 -27.81 20.09
C PHE A 5 5.40 -28.02 21.18
N GLU A 6 4.81 -26.95 21.73
CA GLU A 6 3.69 -27.06 22.66
C GLU A 6 2.52 -27.80 22.01
N ALA A 7 2.17 -27.44 20.77
CA ALA A 7 1.14 -28.15 19.99
C ALA A 7 1.52 -29.62 19.74
N ALA A 8 2.78 -29.91 19.41
CA ALA A 8 3.25 -31.28 19.23
C ALA A 8 3.21 -32.09 20.54
N ARG A 9 3.49 -31.45 21.69
CA ARG A 9 3.36 -32.07 23.01
C ARG A 9 1.91 -32.40 23.33
N GLU A 10 0.99 -31.48 23.06
CA GLU A 10 -0.44 -31.68 23.27
C GLU A 10 -0.98 -32.82 22.40
N GLU A 11 -0.56 -32.88 21.13
CA GLU A 11 -1.02 -33.89 20.17
C GLU A 11 -0.42 -35.29 20.44
N PHE A 12 0.88 -35.38 20.74
CA PHE A 12 1.59 -36.66 20.78
C PHE A 12 1.96 -37.14 22.19
N GLY A 13 1.85 -36.30 23.22
CA GLY A 13 2.23 -36.63 24.58
C GLY A 13 3.74 -36.68 24.82
N ALA A 14 4.18 -37.46 25.81
CA ALA A 14 5.57 -37.50 26.26
C ALA A 14 6.52 -38.17 25.25
N GLY A 15 7.76 -37.69 25.19
CA GLY A 15 8.81 -38.21 24.32
C GLY A 15 9.49 -37.14 23.47
N ASN A 16 10.36 -37.59 22.55
CA ASN A 16 11.06 -36.71 21.61
C ASN A 16 10.06 -36.13 20.60
N LEU A 17 10.11 -34.80 20.41
CA LEU A 17 9.26 -34.08 19.48
C LEU A 17 10.08 -33.62 18.27
N LEU A 18 9.46 -33.67 17.09
CA LEU A 18 10.10 -33.30 15.83
C LEU A 18 9.26 -32.26 15.09
N LEU A 19 9.90 -31.18 14.67
CA LEU A 19 9.37 -30.26 13.66
C LEU A 19 10.13 -30.48 12.35
N GLN A 20 9.41 -30.62 11.24
CA GLN A 20 9.97 -30.76 9.89
C GLN A 20 9.40 -29.70 8.95
N ASN A 21 10.15 -29.41 7.88
CA ASN A 21 9.72 -28.53 6.80
C ASN A 21 9.18 -27.19 7.31
N LEU A 22 9.85 -26.64 8.33
CA LEU A 22 9.41 -25.44 9.01
C LEU A 22 9.76 -24.24 8.14
N THR A 23 8.75 -23.45 7.79
CA THR A 23 8.91 -22.22 7.01
C THR A 23 8.43 -21.02 7.81
N ILE A 24 9.17 -19.91 7.74
CA ILE A 24 8.75 -18.60 8.24
C ILE A 24 8.47 -17.75 7.00
N GLN A 25 7.19 -17.59 6.67
CA GLN A 25 6.77 -16.84 5.49
C GLN A 25 6.96 -15.34 5.68
N GLU A 26 6.61 -14.83 6.87
CA GLU A 26 6.68 -13.41 7.16
C GLU A 26 6.87 -13.15 8.66
N GLY A 27 7.72 -12.19 9.00
CA GLY A 27 7.89 -11.75 10.38
C GLY A 27 6.60 -11.14 10.95
N LEU A 28 6.28 -11.47 12.19
CA LEU A 28 5.19 -10.83 12.94
C LEU A 28 5.77 -9.68 13.77
N ILE A 29 5.23 -8.47 13.58
CA ILE A 29 5.57 -7.30 14.38
C ILE A 29 4.62 -7.26 15.56
N LEU A 30 5.19 -7.13 16.76
CA LEU A 30 4.40 -6.92 17.97
C LEU A 30 4.35 -5.42 18.26
N PRO A 31 3.15 -4.80 18.27
CA PRO A 31 3.01 -3.41 18.66
C PRO A 31 3.38 -3.21 20.16
N GLU A 32 3.91 -2.04 20.51
CA GLU A 32 4.38 -1.78 21.89
C GLU A 32 3.24 -1.73 22.92
N GLU A 33 2.06 -1.24 22.53
CA GLU A 33 0.94 -0.98 23.44
C GLU A 33 -0.31 -1.82 23.16
N GLU A 34 -0.34 -2.57 22.06
CA GLU A 34 -1.50 -3.34 21.64
C GLU A 34 -1.25 -4.84 21.76
N ALA A 35 -2.30 -5.59 22.12
CA ALA A 35 -2.23 -7.04 22.11
C ALA A 35 -2.45 -7.55 20.68
N GLN A 36 -1.54 -8.41 20.21
CA GLN A 36 -1.70 -9.09 18.93
C GLN A 36 -2.35 -10.46 19.15
N THR A 37 -3.53 -10.68 18.56
CA THR A 37 -4.15 -12.01 18.54
C THR A 37 -3.35 -12.91 17.60
N ILE A 38 -2.93 -14.06 18.12
CA ILE A 38 -2.25 -15.12 17.38
C ILE A 38 -3.10 -16.39 17.46
N GLN A 39 -3.26 -17.08 16.34
CA GLN A 39 -3.95 -18.37 16.26
C GLN A 39 -2.99 -19.44 15.76
N LEU A 40 -2.88 -20.54 16.50
CA LEU A 40 -2.25 -21.77 16.03
C LEU A 40 -3.33 -22.74 15.61
N VAL A 41 -3.24 -23.23 14.37
CA VAL A 41 -4.14 -24.23 13.80
C VAL A 41 -3.37 -25.52 13.59
N GLY A 42 -3.84 -26.60 14.19
CA GLY A 42 -3.38 -27.96 13.93
C GLY A 42 -4.25 -28.60 12.86
N GLU A 43 -3.70 -28.85 11.68
CA GLU A 43 -4.42 -29.52 10.59
C GLU A 43 -3.84 -30.91 10.35
N ARG A 44 -4.71 -31.92 10.23
CA ARG A 44 -4.28 -33.24 9.81
C ARG A 44 -4.50 -33.37 8.31
N ASN A 45 -3.42 -33.48 7.54
CA ASN A 45 -3.54 -33.64 6.09
C ASN A 45 -4.10 -35.03 5.72
N GLU A 46 -4.40 -35.23 4.44
CA GLU A 46 -4.94 -36.50 3.92
C GLU A 46 -4.03 -37.71 4.16
N ARG A 47 -2.75 -37.48 4.46
CA ARG A 47 -1.74 -38.50 4.79
C ARG A 47 -1.63 -38.76 6.30
N GLY A 48 -2.41 -38.06 7.11
CA GLY A 48 -2.41 -38.18 8.56
C GLY A 48 -1.31 -37.38 9.27
N VAL A 49 -0.50 -36.59 8.55
CA VAL A 49 0.53 -35.71 9.14
C VAL A 49 -0.16 -34.51 9.78
N VAL A 50 0.27 -34.17 10.99
CA VAL A 50 -0.24 -33.01 11.73
C VAL A 50 0.64 -31.81 11.40
N GLN A 51 0.05 -30.73 10.90
CA GLN A 51 0.73 -29.49 10.55
C GLN A 51 0.30 -28.40 11.53
N ALA A 52 1.25 -27.67 12.10
CA ALA A 52 0.97 -26.43 12.84
C ALA A 52 1.12 -25.24 11.89
N ILE A 53 0.08 -24.41 11.81
CA ILE A 53 0.07 -23.16 11.05
C ILE A 53 -0.24 -22.02 12.03
N ILE A 54 0.59 -20.97 12.04
CA ILE A 54 0.41 -19.83 12.93
C ILE A 54 -0.01 -18.60 12.13
N HIS A 55 -1.13 -18.02 12.53
CA HIS A 55 -1.71 -16.81 11.97
C HIS A 55 -1.73 -15.67 12.97
N SER A 56 -1.73 -14.44 12.47
CA SER A 56 -2.07 -13.24 13.24
C SER A 56 -3.34 -12.60 12.68
N GLU A 57 -4.12 -11.98 13.56
CA GLU A 57 -5.27 -11.16 13.17
C GLU A 57 -4.79 -9.83 12.59
N SER A 58 -5.35 -9.43 11.44
CA SER A 58 -5.09 -8.16 10.77
C SER A 58 -6.41 -7.53 10.30
N GLY A 59 -6.41 -6.23 10.00
CA GLY A 59 -7.61 -5.50 9.54
C GLY A 59 -8.29 -6.12 8.31
N ASP A 60 -7.52 -6.81 7.46
CA ASP A 60 -7.98 -7.48 6.24
C ASP A 60 -8.25 -8.99 6.41
N GLY A 61 -8.16 -9.51 7.65
CA GLY A 61 -8.37 -10.94 7.98
C GLY A 61 -7.18 -11.62 8.65
N TRP A 62 -7.10 -12.95 8.54
CA TRP A 62 -6.02 -13.73 9.13
C TRP A 62 -4.81 -13.84 8.21
N LYS A 63 -3.63 -13.61 8.76
CA LYS A 63 -2.37 -13.62 8.01
C LYS A 63 -1.45 -14.73 8.51
N GLN A 64 -1.00 -15.60 7.61
CA GLN A 64 -0.12 -16.72 7.94
C GLN A 64 1.35 -16.25 8.07
N HIS A 65 2.03 -16.70 9.12
CA HIS A 65 3.43 -16.35 9.40
C HIS A 65 4.37 -17.55 9.42
N PHE A 66 3.86 -18.70 9.82
CA PHE A 66 4.66 -19.88 10.10
C PHE A 66 3.88 -21.14 9.74
N SER A 67 4.58 -22.15 9.23
CA SER A 67 4.06 -23.51 9.13
C SER A 67 5.15 -24.54 9.41
N ALA A 68 4.80 -25.65 10.06
CA ALA A 68 5.69 -26.79 10.29
C ALA A 68 4.91 -28.10 10.38
N GLU A 69 5.52 -29.20 9.94
CA GLU A 69 5.01 -30.55 10.15
C GLU A 69 5.45 -31.05 11.54
N LEU A 70 4.51 -31.63 12.29
CA LEU A 70 4.71 -32.15 13.64
C LEU A 70 4.81 -33.68 13.62
N ALA A 71 5.78 -34.23 14.33
CA ALA A 71 5.91 -35.67 14.54
C ALA A 71 6.48 -36.00 15.94
N SER A 72 6.34 -37.27 16.33
CA SER A 72 6.91 -37.83 17.57
C SER A 72 7.49 -39.23 17.33
N GLY A 73 8.19 -39.78 18.33
CA GLY A 73 8.60 -41.20 18.30
C GLY A 73 9.93 -41.50 17.62
N LEU A 74 10.86 -40.53 17.59
CA LEU A 74 12.26 -40.82 17.26
C LEU A 74 12.92 -41.53 18.44
N ASP A 75 12.89 -42.87 18.47
CA ASP A 75 13.51 -43.68 19.52
C ASP A 75 15.05 -43.60 19.53
N ALA A 76 15.68 -43.19 18.42
CA ALA A 76 17.12 -43.01 18.32
C ALA A 76 17.49 -41.53 18.43
N VAL A 77 18.37 -41.20 19.36
CA VAL A 77 19.09 -39.93 19.37
C VAL A 77 19.88 -39.84 18.07
N LYS A 78 19.63 -38.80 17.28
CA LYS A 78 20.37 -38.56 16.04
C LYS A 78 21.86 -38.36 16.35
N GLU A 79 22.74 -38.82 15.46
CA GLU A 79 24.19 -38.63 15.65
C GLU A 79 24.50 -37.13 15.79
N HIS A 80 25.21 -36.79 16.85
CA HIS A 80 25.59 -35.42 17.17
C HIS A 80 27.04 -35.38 17.67
N ALA A 81 27.64 -34.19 17.67
CA ALA A 81 28.97 -34.05 18.22
C ALA A 81 28.89 -34.14 19.76
N ALA A 82 29.77 -34.92 20.37
CA ALA A 82 29.86 -34.98 21.83
C ALA A 82 30.43 -33.66 22.37
N LEU A 83 29.72 -32.98 23.27
CA LEU A 83 30.14 -31.70 23.83
C LEU A 83 31.56 -31.75 24.43
N ASP A 84 31.91 -32.85 25.11
CA ASP A 84 33.25 -33.07 25.66
C ASP A 84 34.36 -33.18 24.61
N ALA A 85 34.03 -33.63 23.40
CA ALA A 85 34.96 -33.64 22.27
C ALA A 85 35.05 -32.27 21.58
N LEU A 86 33.99 -31.46 21.65
CA LEU A 86 33.95 -30.11 21.08
C LEU A 86 34.73 -29.11 21.93
N ARG A 87 34.45 -29.03 23.24
CA ARG A 87 34.96 -27.97 24.14
C ARG A 87 36.48 -27.72 24.03
N PRO A 88 37.36 -28.74 24.01
CA PRO A 88 38.81 -28.52 23.94
C PRO A 88 39.30 -27.86 22.64
N ARG A 89 38.49 -27.87 21.57
CA ARG A 89 38.85 -27.26 20.28
C ARG A 89 38.75 -25.73 20.32
N PHE A 90 37.87 -25.19 21.16
CA PHE A 90 37.57 -23.76 21.21
C PHE A 90 38.52 -23.05 22.20
N ASN A 91 39.20 -22.00 21.72
CA ASN A 91 40.26 -21.34 22.50
C ASN A 91 40.21 -19.80 22.49
N ARG A 92 39.23 -19.19 21.82
CA ARG A 92 39.05 -17.73 21.76
C ARG A 92 37.78 -17.32 22.50
N PRO A 93 37.85 -17.02 23.81
CA PRO A 93 36.68 -16.62 24.58
C PRO A 93 36.28 -15.17 24.30
N VAL A 94 34.96 -14.94 24.25
CA VAL A 94 34.30 -13.65 24.10
C VAL A 94 33.23 -13.53 25.18
N PRO A 95 33.26 -12.51 26.06
CA PRO A 95 32.18 -12.26 27.00
C PRO A 95 30.85 -11.94 26.30
N GLY A 96 29.72 -12.38 26.86
CA GLY A 96 28.38 -12.10 26.30
C GLY A 96 28.12 -10.60 26.07
N THR A 97 28.65 -9.73 26.93
CA THR A 97 28.55 -8.27 26.74
C THR A 97 29.19 -7.78 25.46
N ASP A 98 30.32 -8.38 25.06
CA ASP A 98 31.04 -7.99 23.85
C ASP A 98 30.44 -8.67 22.60
N PHE A 99 29.86 -9.86 22.78
CA PHE A 99 29.05 -10.54 21.78
C PHE A 99 27.89 -9.65 21.30
N TYR A 100 27.06 -9.15 22.24
CA TYR A 100 25.91 -8.31 21.90
C TYR A 100 26.29 -6.90 21.45
N LYS A 101 27.35 -6.29 21.99
CA LYS A 101 27.84 -5.00 21.48
C LYS A 101 28.23 -5.07 20.01
N ARG A 102 28.86 -6.16 19.59
CA ARG A 102 29.27 -6.33 18.19
C ARG A 102 28.07 -6.59 17.27
N LEU A 103 27.10 -7.39 17.72
CA LEU A 103 25.84 -7.59 16.99
C LEU A 103 25.06 -6.27 16.83
N ALA A 104 24.97 -5.45 17.89
CA ALA A 104 24.30 -4.15 17.83
C ALA A 104 24.98 -3.18 16.86
N ALA A 105 26.30 -3.21 16.74
CA ALA A 105 27.04 -2.40 15.77
C ALA A 105 26.71 -2.75 14.31
N ASP A 106 26.16 -3.94 14.06
CA ASP A 106 25.74 -4.42 12.73
C ASP A 106 24.20 -4.46 12.57
N GLY A 107 23.47 -3.79 13.48
CA GLY A 107 22.03 -3.57 13.39
C GLY A 107 21.14 -4.50 14.23
N TYR A 108 21.71 -5.52 14.89
CA TYR A 108 20.95 -6.44 15.75
C TYR A 108 20.75 -5.86 17.16
N ASN A 109 19.56 -5.30 17.40
CA ASN A 109 19.21 -4.68 18.68
C ASN A 109 18.47 -5.65 19.62
N PHE A 110 19.16 -6.68 20.12
CA PHE A 110 18.59 -7.61 21.09
C PHE A 110 18.35 -6.92 22.44
N GLY A 111 17.09 -6.87 22.89
CA GLY A 111 16.72 -6.37 24.22
C GLY A 111 17.08 -7.35 25.35
N PRO A 112 16.99 -6.93 26.63
CA PRO A 112 17.42 -7.75 27.77
C PRO A 112 16.79 -9.15 27.86
N GLY A 113 15.56 -9.32 27.34
CA GLY A 113 14.86 -10.60 27.32
C GLY A 113 15.42 -11.62 26.30
N PHE A 114 16.21 -11.19 25.32
CA PHE A 114 16.80 -12.03 24.28
C PHE A 114 18.34 -12.08 24.35
N GLN A 115 18.93 -11.52 25.40
CA GLN A 115 20.38 -11.55 25.64
C GLN A 115 20.80 -12.80 26.43
N SER A 116 20.49 -13.99 25.92
CA SER A 116 20.74 -15.27 26.60
C SER A 116 22.19 -15.79 26.45
N VAL A 117 22.98 -15.28 25.50
CA VAL A 117 24.38 -15.68 25.31
C VAL A 117 25.27 -14.97 26.33
N VAL A 118 25.66 -15.67 27.39
CA VAL A 118 26.50 -15.11 28.47
C VAL A 118 27.99 -15.23 28.16
N GLY A 119 28.37 -16.11 27.23
CA GLY A 119 29.74 -16.24 26.73
C GLY A 119 29.80 -17.03 25.43
N CYS A 120 30.77 -16.69 24.58
CA CYS A 120 31.00 -17.32 23.29
C CYS A 120 32.46 -17.76 23.20
N GLN A 121 32.72 -18.88 22.53
CA GLN A 121 34.06 -19.31 22.14
C GLN A 121 34.08 -19.57 20.65
N ILE A 122 35.10 -19.05 19.98
CA ILE A 122 35.22 -19.10 18.51
C ILE A 122 36.33 -20.07 18.13
N LEU A 123 36.00 -21.06 17.30
CA LEU A 123 37.02 -21.88 16.63
C LEU A 123 37.39 -21.25 15.29
N SER A 124 36.37 -20.88 14.51
CA SER A 124 36.50 -20.12 13.27
C SER A 124 35.24 -19.24 13.10
N PRO A 125 35.20 -18.31 12.13
CA PRO A 125 33.98 -17.59 11.81
C PRO A 125 32.78 -18.49 11.47
N ASN A 126 33.02 -19.77 11.12
CA ASN A 126 31.98 -20.73 10.79
C ASN A 126 31.65 -21.71 11.93
N GLU A 127 32.39 -21.73 13.05
CA GLU A 127 32.16 -22.66 14.15
C GLU A 127 32.27 -21.94 15.49
N LEU A 128 31.17 -21.92 16.24
CA LEU A 128 31.03 -21.20 17.50
C LEU A 128 30.43 -22.12 18.56
N LEU A 129 30.89 -21.97 19.81
CA LEU A 129 30.35 -22.65 20.97
C LEU A 129 29.98 -21.59 22.01
N THR A 130 28.72 -21.55 22.42
CA THR A 130 28.19 -20.53 23.31
C THR A 130 27.64 -21.14 24.59
N ARG A 131 27.84 -20.43 25.70
CA ARG A 131 27.15 -20.66 26.95
C ARG A 131 25.88 -19.82 26.92
N VAL A 132 24.74 -20.48 27.08
CA VAL A 132 23.42 -19.86 26.99
C VAL A 132 22.70 -20.02 28.32
N GLU A 133 22.13 -18.94 28.84
CA GLU A 133 21.36 -18.91 30.09
C GLU A 133 20.17 -17.95 29.93
N LEU A 134 19.00 -18.34 30.44
CA LEU A 134 17.84 -17.45 30.45
C LEU A 134 18.09 -16.23 31.35
N PRO A 135 17.74 -15.01 30.90
CA PRO A 135 17.75 -13.83 31.76
C PRO A 135 16.93 -14.07 33.05
N ALA A 136 17.37 -13.50 34.17
CA ALA A 136 16.81 -13.79 35.50
C ALA A 136 15.29 -13.61 35.61
N GLY A 137 14.71 -12.66 34.87
CA GLY A 137 13.26 -12.40 34.83
C GLY A 137 12.43 -13.45 34.08
N LEU A 138 13.06 -14.39 33.36
CA LEU A 138 12.41 -15.37 32.48
C LEU A 138 12.61 -16.82 32.95
N GLN A 139 13.22 -17.02 34.12
CA GLN A 139 13.52 -18.36 34.64
C GLN A 139 12.26 -19.18 34.92
N ALA A 140 11.22 -18.55 35.48
CA ALA A 140 9.95 -19.22 35.79
C ALA A 140 9.18 -19.63 34.53
N THR A 141 9.19 -18.80 33.47
CA THR A 141 8.54 -19.12 32.19
C THR A 141 9.33 -20.19 31.44
N GLY A 142 10.67 -20.18 31.54
CA GLY A 142 11.50 -21.21 30.93
C GLY A 142 11.22 -22.63 31.44
N GLN A 143 10.98 -22.79 32.74
CA GLN A 143 10.63 -24.09 33.34
C GLN A 143 9.25 -24.60 32.91
N ALA A 144 8.35 -23.70 32.51
CA ALA A 144 6.99 -24.03 32.10
C ALA A 144 6.87 -24.34 30.60
N SER A 145 7.83 -23.91 29.78
CA SER A 145 7.86 -24.14 28.33
C SER A 145 8.62 -25.42 27.95
N GLU A 146 8.25 -26.02 26.83
CA GLU A 146 9.04 -27.06 26.17
C GLU A 146 10.46 -26.57 25.86
N VAL A 147 10.59 -25.42 25.20
CA VAL A 147 11.86 -24.71 25.05
C VAL A 147 11.62 -23.21 24.96
N HIS A 148 12.21 -22.43 25.85
CA HIS A 148 11.93 -21.00 25.90
C HIS A 148 12.40 -20.29 24.62
N PRO A 149 11.61 -19.38 24.02
CA PRO A 149 11.97 -18.69 22.78
C PRO A 149 13.33 -17.99 22.82
N ALA A 150 13.69 -17.36 23.94
CA ALA A 150 14.99 -16.70 24.12
C ALA A 150 16.19 -17.67 24.17
N LEU A 151 16.02 -18.93 24.58
CA LEU A 151 17.06 -19.95 24.48
C LEU A 151 17.17 -20.48 23.05
N LEU A 152 16.01 -20.69 22.42
CA LEU A 152 15.93 -21.15 21.05
C LEU A 152 16.60 -20.15 20.10
N ASP A 153 16.28 -18.86 20.23
CA ASP A 153 16.88 -17.78 19.44
C ASP A 153 18.41 -17.71 19.63
N ALA A 154 18.89 -17.98 20.84
CA ALA A 154 20.32 -18.00 21.14
C ALA A 154 21.09 -19.15 20.46
N VAL A 155 20.42 -20.14 19.85
CA VAL A 155 21.06 -21.13 18.96
C VAL A 155 21.34 -20.53 17.57
N PHE A 156 20.53 -19.57 17.12
CA PHE A 156 20.67 -18.90 15.82
C PHE A 156 21.62 -17.70 15.88
N GLN A 157 21.60 -16.93 16.97
CA GLN A 157 22.42 -15.72 17.17
C GLN A 157 23.93 -15.91 16.86
N PRO A 158 24.59 -17.04 17.22
CA PRO A 158 26.01 -17.24 16.95
C PRO A 158 26.36 -17.28 15.46
N VAL A 159 25.42 -17.67 14.59
CA VAL A 159 25.63 -17.65 13.13
C VAL A 159 25.77 -16.23 12.62
N ALA A 160 24.90 -15.31 13.07
CA ALA A 160 25.03 -13.89 12.76
C ALA A 160 26.36 -13.32 13.27
N TYR A 161 26.75 -13.68 14.49
CA TYR A 161 28.03 -13.25 15.05
C TYR A 161 29.22 -13.79 14.26
N GLY A 162 29.17 -15.06 13.84
CA GLY A 162 30.21 -15.71 13.03
C GLY A 162 30.44 -14.98 11.70
N LEU A 163 29.36 -14.63 10.99
CA LEU A 163 29.46 -13.87 9.74
C LEU A 163 30.19 -12.55 9.88
N ILE A 164 29.87 -11.78 10.94
CA ILE A 164 30.44 -10.45 11.17
C ILE A 164 31.98 -10.51 11.36
N HIS A 165 32.52 -11.70 11.62
CA HIS A 165 33.95 -11.96 11.77
C HIS A 165 34.59 -12.62 10.54
N ARG A 166 33.87 -12.76 9.43
CA ARG A 166 34.43 -13.19 8.16
C ARG A 166 35.03 -12.01 7.40
N ASP A 167 36.01 -12.30 6.56
CA ASP A 167 36.68 -11.28 5.74
C ASP A 167 35.78 -10.70 4.63
N ASP A 168 34.74 -11.45 4.23
CA ASP A 168 33.74 -11.09 3.22
C ASP A 168 32.47 -10.44 3.82
N HIS A 169 32.52 -10.00 5.08
CA HIS A 169 31.39 -9.37 5.77
C HIS A 169 30.97 -8.04 5.12
N VAL A 170 29.66 -7.89 4.88
CA VAL A 170 29.05 -6.63 4.44
C VAL A 170 28.36 -5.98 5.65
N PRO A 171 28.76 -4.77 6.07
CA PRO A 171 28.13 -4.08 7.19
C PRO A 171 26.62 -3.86 7.00
N ASP A 172 25.86 -3.78 8.11
CA ASP A 172 24.39 -3.59 8.11
C ASP A 172 23.62 -4.76 7.45
N THR A 173 24.18 -5.97 7.50
CA THR A 173 23.54 -7.18 6.98
C THR A 173 22.92 -7.98 8.13
N LEU A 174 21.60 -8.02 8.16
CA LEU A 174 20.82 -8.84 9.08
C LEU A 174 20.47 -10.19 8.45
N LEU A 175 20.37 -11.22 9.28
CA LEU A 175 19.96 -12.57 8.94
C LEU A 175 18.64 -12.86 9.63
N LEU A 176 17.66 -13.29 8.84
CA LEU A 176 16.39 -13.77 9.36
C LEU A 176 16.24 -15.24 8.99
N PRO A 177 16.04 -16.16 9.96
CA PRO A 177 15.68 -17.53 9.67
C PRO A 177 14.40 -17.59 8.84
N VAL A 178 14.41 -18.34 7.74
CA VAL A 178 13.24 -18.52 6.87
C VAL A 178 12.83 -19.97 6.72
N PHE A 179 13.75 -20.90 6.96
CA PHE A 179 13.51 -22.33 6.82
C PHE A 179 14.31 -23.14 7.85
N VAL A 180 13.70 -24.19 8.39
CA VAL A 180 14.38 -25.21 9.19
C VAL A 180 13.94 -26.59 8.68
N GLY A 181 14.89 -27.39 8.20
CA GLY A 181 14.58 -28.69 7.59
C GLY A 181 14.08 -29.71 8.61
N SER A 182 14.83 -29.88 9.70
CA SER A 182 14.48 -30.77 10.80
C SER A 182 14.99 -30.19 12.12
N MET A 183 14.10 -30.13 13.11
CA MET A 183 14.42 -29.72 14.47
C MET A 183 13.82 -30.70 15.50
N THR A 184 14.67 -31.33 16.30
CA THR A 184 14.28 -32.35 17.28
C THR A 184 14.52 -31.86 18.70
N LEU A 185 13.48 -31.93 19.54
CA LEU A 185 13.52 -31.61 20.96
C LEU A 185 13.55 -32.92 21.77
N TYR A 186 14.56 -33.06 22.62
CA TYR A 186 14.80 -34.23 23.47
C TYR A 186 14.48 -33.97 24.95
N GLN A 187 14.65 -32.73 25.41
CA GLN A 187 14.45 -32.34 26.80
C GLN A 187 13.71 -31.02 26.90
N SER A 188 12.87 -30.90 27.92
CA SER A 188 11.99 -29.75 28.15
C SER A 188 12.36 -28.99 29.42
N GLY A 189 11.90 -27.74 29.55
CA GLY A 189 12.02 -26.97 30.80
C GLY A 189 13.44 -26.52 31.17
N GLN A 190 14.36 -26.52 30.20
CA GLN A 190 15.76 -26.12 30.41
C GLN A 190 15.86 -24.60 30.54
N THR A 191 16.74 -24.13 31.42
CA THR A 191 16.98 -22.69 31.61
C THR A 191 18.41 -22.25 31.28
N ALA A 192 19.30 -23.22 31.02
CA ALA A 192 20.69 -22.99 30.66
C ALA A 192 21.27 -24.20 29.91
N GLY A 193 22.35 -23.98 29.17
CA GLY A 193 23.05 -25.05 28.45
C GLY A 193 24.21 -24.53 27.62
N TRP A 194 24.66 -25.35 26.67
CA TRP A 194 25.69 -25.03 25.68
C TRP A 194 25.13 -25.16 24.28
N ALA A 195 25.26 -24.13 23.45
CA ALA A 195 24.85 -24.17 22.05
C ALA A 195 26.08 -24.17 21.13
N TYR A 196 26.19 -25.19 20.29
CA TYR A 196 27.14 -25.28 19.19
C TYR A 196 26.43 -24.86 17.89
N SER A 197 27.04 -23.96 17.13
CA SER A 197 26.52 -23.51 15.85
C SER A 197 27.60 -23.63 14.78
N GLN A 198 27.22 -24.13 13.60
CA GLN A 198 28.12 -24.27 12.47
C GLN A 198 27.49 -23.72 11.20
N ILE A 199 28.21 -22.83 10.52
CA ILE A 199 27.89 -22.35 9.18
C ILE A 199 28.36 -23.40 8.18
N LEU A 200 27.42 -23.95 7.41
CA LEU A 200 27.65 -24.99 6.42
C LEU A 200 27.92 -24.37 5.04
N GLU A 201 27.15 -23.35 4.68
CA GLU A 201 27.24 -22.67 3.40
C GLU A 201 26.98 -21.17 3.57
N VAL A 202 27.75 -20.38 2.84
CA VAL A 202 27.55 -18.93 2.72
C VAL A 202 27.36 -18.63 1.25
N ASN A 203 26.16 -18.18 0.89
CA ASN A 203 25.82 -17.67 -0.43
C ASN A 203 25.74 -16.13 -0.38
N GLU A 204 25.56 -15.43 -1.51
CA GLU A 204 25.30 -13.98 -1.57
C GLU A 204 23.93 -13.60 -0.97
N GLU A 205 22.94 -14.49 -1.01
CA GLU A 205 21.56 -14.20 -0.58
C GLU A 205 21.15 -14.87 0.73
N PHE A 206 21.69 -16.06 1.01
CA PHE A 206 21.31 -16.88 2.15
C PHE A 206 22.53 -17.53 2.83
N ILE A 207 22.30 -18.01 4.03
CA ILE A 207 23.24 -18.84 4.78
C ILE A 207 22.54 -20.08 5.26
N ARG A 208 23.25 -21.20 5.12
CA ARG A 208 22.85 -22.49 5.63
C ARG A 208 23.71 -22.82 6.84
N ALA A 209 23.07 -23.20 7.93
CA ALA A 209 23.76 -23.51 9.17
C ALA A 209 23.04 -24.64 9.91
N ARG A 210 23.72 -25.18 10.92
CA ARG A 210 23.16 -26.12 11.88
C ARG A 210 23.40 -25.66 13.31
N GLY A 211 22.59 -26.14 14.23
CA GLY A 211 22.64 -25.75 15.64
C GLY A 211 22.34 -26.93 16.56
N GLU A 212 23.12 -27.09 17.60
CA GLU A 212 22.96 -28.16 18.59
C GLU A 212 22.99 -27.52 19.99
N PHE A 213 21.97 -27.77 20.81
CA PHE A 213 21.86 -27.25 22.18
C PHE A 213 21.90 -28.41 23.17
N PHE A 214 22.78 -28.31 24.16
CA PHE A 214 23.11 -29.37 25.11
C PHE A 214 22.94 -28.91 26.55
N ALA A 215 22.59 -29.85 27.43
CA ALA A 215 22.68 -29.65 28.86
C ALA A 215 24.14 -29.63 29.33
N ASP A 216 24.38 -29.24 30.59
CA ASP A 216 25.74 -29.16 31.14
C ASP A 216 26.45 -30.52 31.25
N ASP A 217 25.69 -31.62 31.25
CA ASP A 217 26.21 -33.00 31.21
C ASP A 217 26.49 -33.51 29.79
N GLY A 218 26.26 -32.67 28.77
CA GLY A 218 26.48 -32.98 27.36
C GLY A 218 25.32 -33.72 26.67
N SER A 219 24.23 -34.03 27.38
CA SER A 219 23.03 -34.61 26.76
C SER A 219 22.34 -33.59 25.85
N PRO A 220 21.78 -34.02 24.69
CA PRO A 220 21.12 -33.09 23.78
C PRO A 220 19.78 -32.61 24.36
N ILE A 221 19.54 -31.31 24.23
CA ILE A 221 18.26 -30.65 24.52
C ILE A 221 17.51 -30.47 23.20
N LEU A 222 18.17 -29.85 22.20
CA LEU A 222 17.59 -29.53 20.90
C LEU A 222 18.65 -29.72 19.81
N ILE A 223 18.29 -30.35 18.70
CA ILE A 223 19.15 -30.47 17.51
C ILE A 223 18.42 -29.89 16.31
N ILE A 224 19.07 -28.95 15.64
CA ILE A 224 18.69 -28.34 14.37
C ILE A 224 19.68 -28.83 13.32
N GLU A 225 19.28 -29.79 12.49
CA GLU A 225 20.17 -30.38 11.50
C GLU A 225 20.59 -29.38 10.44
N GLU A 226 19.64 -28.55 10.02
CA GLU A 226 19.84 -27.53 9.01
C GLU A 226 18.76 -26.45 9.16
N PHE A 227 19.20 -25.20 9.08
CA PHE A 227 18.35 -24.05 8.88
C PHE A 227 18.96 -23.09 7.85
N VAL A 228 18.08 -22.35 7.19
CA VAL A 228 18.43 -21.34 6.20
C VAL A 228 17.98 -19.99 6.72
N SER A 229 18.91 -19.03 6.70
CA SER A 229 18.65 -17.62 6.99
C SER A 229 18.89 -16.77 5.75
N ARG A 230 18.01 -15.82 5.50
CA ARG A 230 18.15 -14.85 4.40
C ARG A 230 18.76 -13.56 4.86
N ARG A 231 19.54 -12.93 3.98
CA ARG A 231 20.09 -11.59 4.20
C ARG A 231 19.04 -10.51 3.99
N THR A 232 19.08 -9.49 4.82
CA THR A 232 18.31 -8.25 4.70
C THR A 232 19.09 -7.10 5.34
N THR A 233 18.54 -5.88 5.29
CA THR A 233 19.12 -4.71 5.96
C THR A 233 18.11 -4.12 6.93
N GLN A 234 18.57 -3.31 7.90
CA GLN A 234 17.66 -2.64 8.81
C GLN A 234 16.67 -1.73 8.06
N ARG A 235 17.10 -1.12 6.95
CA ARG A 235 16.27 -0.26 6.09
C ARG A 235 15.15 -1.04 5.39
N ILE A 236 15.48 -2.19 4.77
CA ILE A 236 14.49 -3.04 4.09
C ILE A 236 13.49 -3.57 5.10
N LEU A 237 13.98 -4.04 6.27
CA LEU A 237 13.12 -4.45 7.36
C LEU A 237 12.17 -3.30 7.70
N ARG A 238 12.65 -2.13 8.14
CA ARG A 238 11.82 -0.96 8.48
C ARG A 238 10.80 -0.57 7.42
N ARG A 239 11.16 -0.60 6.13
CA ARG A 239 10.22 -0.32 5.03
C ARG A 239 9.11 -1.36 4.91
N LEU A 240 9.45 -2.65 4.98
CA LEU A 240 8.45 -3.73 5.03
C LEU A 240 7.57 -3.62 6.28
N LEU A 241 8.10 -3.07 7.37
CA LEU A 241 7.37 -2.83 8.62
C LEU A 241 6.47 -1.57 8.56
N ASP A 242 6.76 -0.58 7.71
CA ASP A 242 6.02 0.69 7.60
C ASP A 242 4.99 0.68 6.45
N LYS A 243 4.06 -0.28 6.47
CA LYS A 243 2.83 -0.26 5.63
C LYS A 243 1.95 0.99 5.83
N ARG A 244 2.27 1.85 6.81
CA ARG A 244 1.45 3.00 7.20
C ARG A 244 1.40 4.10 6.15
N TYR A 245 2.44 4.30 5.33
CA TYR A 245 2.49 5.47 4.45
C TYR A 245 1.50 5.42 3.28
N SER A 246 1.19 4.24 2.72
CA SER A 246 0.21 4.11 1.64
C SER A 246 -1.20 4.51 2.09
N ASP A 247 -1.51 4.32 3.37
CA ASP A 247 -2.83 4.61 3.95
C ASP A 247 -3.01 6.08 4.35
N TRP A 248 -1.98 6.93 4.13
CA TRP A 248 -1.99 8.34 4.51
C TRP A 248 -2.47 9.27 3.40
N PHE A 249 -2.53 8.79 2.16
CA PHE A 249 -2.85 9.64 1.01
C PHE A 249 -4.33 9.56 0.66
N TYR A 250 -4.94 10.74 0.52
CA TYR A 250 -6.33 10.90 0.12
C TYR A 250 -6.40 11.90 -1.03
N GLU A 251 -7.39 11.73 -1.88
CA GLU A 251 -7.68 12.64 -2.98
C GLU A 251 -9.18 12.94 -3.08
N ILE A 252 -9.52 14.03 -3.77
CA ILE A 252 -10.90 14.36 -4.08
C ILE A 252 -11.28 13.67 -5.39
N ASN A 253 -12.18 12.71 -5.30
CA ASN A 253 -12.83 12.09 -6.44
C ASN A 253 -14.14 12.81 -6.75
N TRP A 254 -14.27 13.31 -7.99
CA TRP A 254 -15.47 13.98 -8.49
C TRP A 254 -16.43 12.96 -9.10
N GLN A 255 -17.52 12.68 -8.40
CA GLN A 255 -18.49 11.67 -8.81
C GLN A 255 -19.69 12.33 -9.50
N ARG A 256 -20.08 11.82 -10.67
CA ARG A 256 -21.27 12.29 -11.38
C ARG A 256 -22.52 11.88 -10.61
N GLN A 257 -23.34 12.85 -10.22
CA GLN A 257 -24.55 12.63 -9.43
C GLN A 257 -25.66 13.57 -9.90
N ALA A 258 -26.79 12.99 -10.31
CA ALA A 258 -27.96 13.76 -10.70
C ALA A 258 -28.53 14.54 -9.51
N LEU A 259 -29.06 15.73 -9.78
CA LEU A 259 -29.78 16.51 -8.78
C LEU A 259 -31.19 15.93 -8.60
N ALA A 260 -31.65 15.76 -7.36
CA ALA A 260 -33.02 15.30 -7.09
C ALA A 260 -34.04 16.33 -7.59
N GLU A 261 -35.22 15.91 -8.05
CA GLU A 261 -36.30 16.85 -8.37
C GLU A 261 -36.84 17.48 -7.08
N VAL A 262 -36.67 18.79 -6.91
CA VAL A 262 -37.17 19.54 -5.75
C VAL A 262 -37.95 20.76 -6.21
N SER A 263 -39.10 21.00 -5.57
CA SER A 263 -39.84 22.24 -5.73
C SER A 263 -39.07 23.38 -5.07
N VAL A 264 -38.53 24.30 -5.87
CA VAL A 264 -37.91 25.54 -5.38
C VAL A 264 -38.96 26.36 -4.63
N SER A 265 -38.88 26.41 -3.30
CA SER A 265 -39.64 27.35 -2.49
C SER A 265 -38.75 27.96 -1.40
N SER A 266 -37.91 28.92 -1.76
CA SER A 266 -37.29 29.80 -0.76
C SER A 266 -38.34 30.82 -0.32
N GLN A 267 -38.75 30.74 0.95
CA GLN A 267 -39.53 31.82 1.58
C GLN A 267 -38.56 32.82 2.18
N GLY A 268 -38.66 34.10 1.78
CA GLY A 268 -37.86 35.19 2.34
C GLY A 268 -37.07 36.00 1.30
N ARG A 269 -36.35 37.02 1.75
CA ARG A 269 -35.50 37.86 0.90
C ARG A 269 -34.14 37.22 0.67
N LEU A 270 -33.63 37.37 -0.55
CA LEU A 270 -32.32 36.88 -0.98
C LEU A 270 -31.39 38.04 -1.31
N LEU A 271 -30.12 37.93 -0.95
CA LEU A 271 -29.06 38.79 -1.46
C LEU A 271 -28.37 38.15 -2.67
N LEU A 272 -28.28 38.88 -3.78
CA LEU A 272 -27.47 38.50 -4.93
C LEU A 272 -26.27 39.44 -5.03
N LEU A 273 -25.09 38.95 -4.67
CA LEU A 273 -23.85 39.72 -4.69
C LEU A 273 -23.15 39.49 -6.03
N ALA A 274 -23.32 40.45 -6.95
CA ALA A 274 -22.89 40.38 -8.34
C ALA A 274 -21.56 41.10 -8.59
N ASN A 275 -20.96 40.89 -9.77
CA ASN A 275 -19.76 41.60 -10.21
C ASN A 275 -20.08 42.88 -11.02
N GLY A 276 -21.31 43.02 -11.52
CA GLY A 276 -21.71 44.12 -12.40
C GLY A 276 -21.22 43.96 -13.84
N ASP A 277 -20.91 42.73 -14.26
CA ASP A 277 -20.46 42.34 -15.60
C ASP A 277 -21.58 41.69 -16.44
N GLY A 278 -22.79 41.57 -15.90
CA GLY A 278 -23.97 41.04 -16.58
C GLY A 278 -24.14 39.52 -16.43
N GLN A 279 -23.20 38.82 -15.80
CA GLN A 279 -23.33 37.38 -15.55
C GLN A 279 -24.47 37.05 -14.57
N GLU A 280 -24.93 38.02 -13.79
CA GLU A 280 -26.07 37.87 -12.88
C GLU A 280 -27.44 37.84 -13.58
N GLU A 281 -27.55 38.29 -14.83
CA GLU A 281 -28.84 38.55 -15.49
C GLU A 281 -29.70 37.30 -15.66
N ALA A 282 -29.09 36.20 -16.10
CA ALA A 282 -29.79 34.93 -16.30
C ALA A 282 -30.30 34.35 -14.96
N LEU A 283 -29.48 34.41 -13.92
CA LEU A 283 -29.87 33.97 -12.57
C LEU A 283 -30.96 34.86 -11.98
N LEU A 284 -30.88 36.19 -12.17
CA LEU A 284 -31.90 37.13 -11.71
C LEU A 284 -33.24 36.87 -12.41
N ALA A 285 -33.23 36.61 -13.71
CA ALA A 285 -34.44 36.23 -14.46
C ALA A 285 -35.06 34.93 -13.92
N ALA A 286 -34.23 33.91 -13.65
CA ALA A 286 -34.68 32.64 -13.06
C ALA A 286 -35.30 32.84 -11.65
N LEU A 287 -34.66 33.65 -10.80
CA LEU A 287 -35.15 33.99 -9.47
C LEU A 287 -36.51 34.73 -9.53
N HIS A 288 -36.64 35.73 -10.41
CA HIS A 288 -37.90 36.45 -10.61
C HIS A 288 -39.02 35.55 -11.15
N ALA A 289 -38.70 34.63 -12.07
CA ALA A 289 -39.67 33.66 -12.59
C ALA A 289 -40.23 32.73 -11.50
N LYS A 290 -39.48 32.51 -10.42
CA LYS A 290 -39.92 31.78 -9.22
C LYS A 290 -40.60 32.67 -8.16
N GLY A 291 -40.75 33.97 -8.41
CA GLY A 291 -41.36 34.92 -7.48
C GLY A 291 -40.48 35.26 -6.27
N GLN A 292 -39.16 35.06 -6.37
CA GLN A 292 -38.23 35.34 -5.28
C GLN A 292 -38.04 36.85 -5.08
N SER A 293 -38.07 37.31 -3.83
CA SER A 293 -37.66 38.68 -3.45
C SER A 293 -36.13 38.73 -3.39
N VAL A 294 -35.51 39.51 -4.29
CA VAL A 294 -34.05 39.56 -4.47
C VAL A 294 -33.57 41.00 -4.41
N THR A 295 -32.58 41.28 -3.58
CA THR A 295 -31.79 42.51 -3.63
C THR A 295 -30.45 42.24 -4.30
N VAL A 296 -30.17 42.96 -5.39
CA VAL A 296 -28.91 42.87 -6.13
C VAL A 296 -27.91 43.87 -5.58
N VAL A 297 -26.71 43.41 -5.29
CA VAL A 297 -25.62 44.22 -4.74
C VAL A 297 -24.42 44.13 -5.67
N GLN A 298 -24.03 45.27 -6.22
CA GLN A 298 -22.89 45.42 -7.13
C GLN A 298 -21.71 46.14 -6.44
N PRO A 299 -20.48 45.92 -6.90
CA PRO A 299 -19.31 46.56 -6.32
C PRO A 299 -19.27 48.06 -6.63
N THR A 300 -18.88 48.88 -5.65
CA THR A 300 -18.46 50.27 -5.89
C THR A 300 -17.10 50.56 -5.23
N ALA A 301 -16.48 51.65 -5.66
CA ALA A 301 -15.19 52.10 -5.15
C ALA A 301 -15.26 52.56 -3.69
N GLN A 302 -16.34 53.22 -3.27
CA GLN A 302 -16.49 53.78 -1.92
C GLN A 302 -17.95 53.86 -1.49
N GLY A 303 -18.21 53.58 -0.20
CA GLY A 303 -19.51 53.78 0.43
C GLY A 303 -20.61 52.79 -0.01
N SER A 304 -21.86 53.15 0.29
CA SER A 304 -23.05 52.44 -0.16
C SER A 304 -24.06 53.41 -0.77
N GLN A 305 -24.65 53.04 -1.90
CA GLN A 305 -25.66 53.86 -2.59
C GLN A 305 -26.71 52.95 -3.22
N GLN A 306 -27.98 53.32 -3.08
CA GLN A 306 -29.07 52.66 -3.79
C GLN A 306 -29.16 53.20 -5.23
N SER A 307 -29.07 52.30 -6.21
CA SER A 307 -29.13 52.62 -7.64
C SER A 307 -30.51 52.38 -8.26
N GLY A 308 -31.38 51.61 -7.58
CA GLY A 308 -32.74 51.33 -8.01
C GLY A 308 -33.58 50.61 -6.94
N PRO A 309 -34.86 50.31 -7.22
CA PRO A 309 -35.64 49.41 -6.37
C PRO A 309 -34.93 48.06 -6.32
N ASP A 310 -34.55 47.62 -5.12
CA ASP A 310 -33.80 46.39 -4.85
C ASP A 310 -32.41 46.30 -5.51
N GLN A 311 -31.80 47.42 -5.89
CA GLN A 311 -30.45 47.49 -6.44
C GLN A 311 -29.56 48.43 -5.63
N TRP A 312 -28.40 47.92 -5.22
CA TRP A 312 -27.43 48.62 -4.40
C TRP A 312 -26.03 48.52 -4.97
N ALA A 313 -25.24 49.57 -4.81
CA ALA A 313 -23.81 49.59 -5.03
C ALA A 313 -23.12 49.72 -3.68
N VAL A 314 -22.26 48.76 -3.29
CA VAL A 314 -21.62 48.71 -1.95
C VAL A 314 -20.12 48.43 -2.05
N ALA A 315 -19.32 49.17 -1.28
CA ALA A 315 -17.88 48.94 -1.13
C ALA A 315 -17.61 47.72 -0.23
N TRP A 316 -17.92 46.53 -0.74
CA TRP A 316 -17.70 45.21 -0.14
C TRP A 316 -16.27 44.91 0.39
N HIS A 317 -15.24 45.58 -0.12
CA HIS A 317 -13.87 45.45 0.39
C HIS A 317 -13.63 46.25 1.68
N GLU A 318 -14.48 47.25 1.96
CA GLU A 318 -14.47 48.03 3.19
C GLU A 318 -15.33 47.35 4.26
N ARG A 319 -14.68 46.76 5.26
CA ARG A 319 -15.33 45.99 6.32
C ARG A 319 -16.45 46.73 7.03
N GLU A 320 -16.21 48.00 7.39
CA GLU A 320 -17.16 48.81 8.16
C GLU A 320 -18.37 49.19 7.32
N THR A 321 -18.13 49.69 6.10
CA THR A 321 -19.18 50.03 5.12
C THR A 321 -20.11 48.85 4.85
N LEU A 322 -19.56 47.66 4.57
CA LEU A 322 -20.35 46.47 4.32
C LEU A 322 -21.16 46.05 5.56
N ALA A 323 -20.55 46.10 6.75
CA ALA A 323 -21.21 45.69 7.98
C ALA A 323 -22.35 46.63 8.39
N GLU A 324 -22.17 47.93 8.26
CA GLU A 324 -23.20 48.93 8.57
C GLU A 324 -24.38 48.84 7.60
N TRP A 325 -24.08 48.77 6.30
CA TRP A 325 -25.11 48.62 5.28
C TRP A 325 -25.92 47.33 5.45
N LEU A 326 -25.25 46.19 5.67
CA LEU A 326 -25.94 44.90 5.80
C LEU A 326 -26.81 44.87 7.06
N ALA A 327 -26.32 45.41 8.18
CA ALA A 327 -27.10 45.50 9.42
C ALA A 327 -28.35 46.37 9.23
N GLN A 328 -28.23 47.49 8.51
CA GLN A 328 -29.37 48.33 8.18
C GLN A 328 -30.36 47.61 7.26
N TRP A 329 -29.88 47.01 6.16
CA TRP A 329 -30.72 46.31 5.20
C TRP A 329 -31.51 45.15 5.86
N LEU A 330 -30.88 44.40 6.76
CA LEU A 330 -31.52 43.35 7.53
C LEU A 330 -32.60 43.89 8.49
N ALA A 331 -32.40 45.08 9.06
CA ALA A 331 -33.35 45.71 9.96
C ALA A 331 -34.55 46.37 9.25
N ASP A 332 -34.38 46.75 7.98
CA ASP A 332 -35.38 47.50 7.19
C ASP A 332 -36.61 46.66 6.78
N SER A 333 -36.62 45.34 7.00
CA SER A 333 -37.77 44.48 6.71
C SER A 333 -37.99 43.40 7.78
N ALA A 334 -39.26 43.05 7.98
CA ALA A 334 -39.66 41.92 8.81
C ALA A 334 -39.75 40.59 8.03
N GLU A 335 -39.52 40.62 6.70
CA GLU A 335 -39.47 39.40 5.89
C GLU A 335 -38.27 38.53 6.29
N PRO A 336 -38.43 37.19 6.33
CA PRO A 336 -37.33 36.29 6.70
C PRO A 336 -36.18 36.38 5.69
N TYR A 337 -34.96 36.19 6.16
CA TYR A 337 -33.76 36.21 5.32
C TYR A 337 -33.41 34.79 4.86
N ALA A 338 -33.52 34.53 3.55
CA ALA A 338 -33.29 33.21 2.98
C ALA A 338 -31.79 32.90 2.80
N GLY A 339 -30.97 33.93 2.57
CA GLY A 339 -29.53 33.76 2.35
C GLY A 339 -28.94 34.70 1.32
N ALA A 340 -27.72 34.36 0.88
CA ALA A 340 -26.98 35.08 -0.14
C ALA A 340 -26.40 34.13 -1.19
N ILE A 341 -26.47 34.54 -2.46
CA ILE A 341 -25.71 33.96 -3.57
C ILE A 341 -24.58 34.93 -3.93
N VAL A 342 -23.36 34.42 -3.90
CA VAL A 342 -22.13 35.20 -4.07
C VAL A 342 -21.49 34.85 -5.42
N LEU A 343 -21.59 35.75 -6.40
CA LEU A 343 -21.09 35.54 -7.77
C LEU A 343 -19.65 36.05 -7.97
N TRP A 344 -18.96 36.43 -6.91
CA TRP A 344 -17.62 37.04 -6.97
C TRP A 344 -16.56 36.14 -7.60
N GLY A 345 -16.76 34.82 -7.53
CA GLY A 345 -15.89 33.84 -8.14
C GLY A 345 -16.04 33.68 -9.66
N LEU A 346 -16.98 34.40 -10.28
CA LEU A 346 -17.22 34.38 -11.72
C LEU A 346 -16.41 35.44 -12.51
N ALA A 347 -15.79 36.39 -11.80
CA ALA A 347 -15.04 37.47 -12.44
C ALA A 347 -14.01 36.90 -13.41
N GLU A 348 -13.99 37.41 -14.65
CA GLU A 348 -13.10 36.92 -15.71
C GLU A 348 -11.66 36.77 -15.22
N GLN A 349 -10.99 35.71 -15.70
CA GLN A 349 -9.54 35.61 -15.63
C GLN A 349 -8.99 36.92 -16.20
N ALA A 350 -8.37 37.76 -15.36
CA ALA A 350 -7.81 39.01 -15.82
C ALA A 350 -6.77 38.68 -16.92
N THR A 351 -7.14 38.83 -18.18
CA THR A 351 -6.26 38.68 -19.35
C THR A 351 -5.24 39.81 -19.45
N GLN A 352 -5.22 40.72 -18.48
CA GLN A 352 -4.18 41.72 -18.28
C GLN A 352 -3.47 41.43 -16.97
N ALA A 353 -2.14 41.57 -16.99
CA ALA A 353 -1.18 41.32 -15.93
C ALA A 353 -1.51 42.03 -14.59
N GLY A 354 -2.55 41.57 -13.91
CA GLY A 354 -2.82 41.76 -12.49
C GLY A 354 -2.47 40.46 -11.78
N GLU A 355 -1.63 40.52 -10.76
CA GLU A 355 -1.13 39.35 -10.07
C GLU A 355 -2.29 38.47 -9.54
N PRO A 356 -2.32 37.15 -9.84
CA PRO A 356 -3.32 36.22 -9.31
C PRO A 356 -3.52 36.32 -7.78
N LEU A 357 -2.45 36.68 -7.06
CA LEU A 357 -2.45 36.92 -5.63
C LEU A 357 -3.33 38.11 -5.20
N ALA A 358 -3.33 39.20 -5.96
CA ALA A 358 -4.15 40.37 -5.66
C ALA A 358 -5.65 40.08 -5.89
N GLN A 359 -5.98 39.30 -6.92
CA GLN A 359 -7.35 38.84 -7.15
C GLN A 359 -7.80 37.90 -6.03
N GLN A 360 -6.97 36.93 -5.67
CA GLN A 360 -7.21 36.04 -4.53
C GLN A 360 -7.48 36.82 -3.24
N ALA A 361 -6.60 37.76 -2.87
CA ALA A 361 -6.74 38.55 -1.65
C ALA A 361 -8.02 39.40 -1.61
N ARG A 362 -8.45 39.95 -2.76
CA ARG A 362 -9.70 40.69 -2.86
C ARG A 362 -10.92 39.79 -2.65
N LEU A 363 -10.97 38.63 -3.32
CA LEU A 363 -12.10 37.72 -3.24
C LEU A 363 -12.27 37.13 -1.84
N THR A 364 -11.20 36.59 -1.26
CA THR A 364 -11.26 36.00 0.09
C THR A 364 -11.44 37.08 1.16
N GLY A 365 -10.85 38.26 1.00
CA GLY A 365 -11.05 39.40 1.90
C GLY A 365 -12.49 39.90 1.90
N ALA A 366 -13.14 39.99 0.73
CA ALA A 366 -14.54 40.37 0.66
C ALA A 366 -15.47 39.28 1.22
N ALA A 367 -15.18 38.01 0.96
CA ALA A 367 -15.92 36.88 1.54
C ALA A 367 -15.81 36.85 3.08
N LEU A 368 -14.63 37.18 3.61
CA LEU A 368 -14.41 37.36 5.05
C LEU A 368 -15.24 38.52 5.61
N ASN A 369 -15.21 39.69 4.95
CA ASN A 369 -15.99 40.84 5.38
C ASN A 369 -17.49 40.53 5.40
N LEU A 370 -18.02 39.86 4.37
CA LEU A 370 -19.42 39.44 4.30
C LEU A 370 -19.79 38.49 5.43
N THR A 371 -18.97 37.46 5.65
CA THR A 371 -19.17 36.48 6.72
C THR A 371 -19.21 37.17 8.09
N GLN A 372 -18.26 38.07 8.36
CA GLN A 372 -18.23 38.83 9.61
C GLN A 372 -19.41 39.81 9.75
N ALA A 373 -19.84 40.45 8.65
CA ALA A 373 -20.98 41.33 8.64
C ALA A 373 -22.29 40.59 8.95
N LEU A 374 -22.48 39.39 8.36
CA LEU A 374 -23.63 38.52 8.65
C LEU A 374 -23.65 38.11 10.13
N LEU A 375 -22.51 37.67 10.67
CA LEU A 375 -22.40 37.27 12.07
C LEU A 375 -22.71 38.43 13.05
N LYS A 376 -22.34 39.66 12.69
CA LYS A 376 -22.56 40.85 13.52
C LYS A 376 -23.98 41.41 13.39
N GLY A 377 -24.51 41.44 12.17
CA GLY A 377 -25.78 42.09 11.83
C GLY A 377 -27.01 41.22 12.06
N ALA A 378 -26.84 39.89 12.11
CA ALA A 378 -27.94 38.93 12.12
C ALA A 378 -27.86 37.85 13.22
N PRO A 379 -27.39 38.11 14.47
CA PRO A 379 -27.15 37.05 15.45
C PRO A 379 -28.40 36.22 15.80
N THR A 380 -29.60 36.78 15.63
CA THR A 380 -30.89 36.12 15.87
C THR A 380 -31.39 35.27 14.71
N LEU A 381 -30.78 35.37 13.52
CA LEU A 381 -31.11 34.57 12.34
C LEU A 381 -30.24 33.31 12.22
N LEU A 382 -29.26 33.15 13.11
CA LEU A 382 -28.28 32.07 13.09
C LEU A 382 -28.79 30.87 13.88
N SER A 383 -29.33 29.88 13.19
CA SER A 383 -29.58 28.54 13.74
C SER A 383 -29.01 27.49 12.77
N ALA A 384 -28.59 26.33 13.28
CA ALA A 384 -28.04 25.27 12.44
C ALA A 384 -29.11 24.64 11.51
N GLU A 385 -30.39 24.67 11.90
CA GLU A 385 -31.48 24.03 11.17
C GLU A 385 -32.19 24.99 10.19
N ASP A 386 -32.33 26.28 10.53
CA ASP A 386 -33.09 27.28 9.77
C ASP A 386 -32.26 28.53 9.40
N GLY A 387 -30.94 28.49 9.60
CA GLY A 387 -30.05 29.61 9.30
C GLY A 387 -29.99 29.98 7.82
N PRO A 388 -29.60 31.22 7.48
CA PRO A 388 -29.51 31.68 6.10
C PRO A 388 -28.44 30.91 5.34
N ARG A 389 -28.68 30.61 4.07
CA ARG A 389 -27.71 29.90 3.23
C ARG A 389 -26.73 30.86 2.57
N LEU A 390 -25.44 30.55 2.65
CA LEU A 390 -24.39 31.27 1.93
C LEU A 390 -23.84 30.42 0.77
N LEU A 391 -24.28 30.69 -0.46
CA LEU A 391 -23.82 29.96 -1.64
C LEU A 391 -22.74 30.74 -2.38
N PHE A 392 -21.52 30.21 -2.43
CA PHE A 392 -20.45 30.75 -3.26
C PHE A 392 -20.45 30.09 -4.64
N VAL A 393 -20.46 30.93 -5.67
CA VAL A 393 -20.39 30.47 -7.07
C VAL A 393 -19.05 30.89 -7.66
N THR A 394 -18.31 29.93 -8.20
CA THR A 394 -17.04 30.18 -8.90
C THR A 394 -17.05 29.63 -10.31
N ALA A 395 -16.15 30.12 -11.16
CA ALA A 395 -15.90 29.55 -12.47
C ALA A 395 -14.49 28.95 -12.56
N ALA A 396 -14.40 27.69 -12.98
CA ALA A 396 -13.15 26.94 -13.14
C ALA A 396 -12.26 26.91 -11.88
N GLY A 397 -12.84 26.81 -10.69
CA GLY A 397 -12.13 26.64 -9.43
C GLY A 397 -11.68 25.20 -9.15
N GLN A 398 -12.32 24.20 -9.78
CA GLN A 398 -12.09 22.78 -9.49
C GLN A 398 -11.86 21.92 -10.75
N PRO A 399 -10.94 20.93 -10.70
CA PRO A 399 -10.68 19.98 -11.78
C PRO A 399 -11.73 18.85 -11.83
N ALA A 400 -13.02 19.21 -11.95
CA ALA A 400 -14.12 18.25 -11.94
C ALA A 400 -14.59 17.88 -13.35
N GLY A 401 -14.55 16.58 -13.69
CA GLY A 401 -15.19 15.96 -14.87
C GLY A 401 -14.55 16.27 -16.23
N VAL A 402 -14.19 17.53 -16.48
CA VAL A 402 -13.64 18.01 -17.75
C VAL A 402 -12.34 18.79 -17.53
N ALA A 403 -11.45 18.77 -18.52
CA ALA A 403 -10.20 19.51 -18.46
C ALA A 403 -10.45 21.02 -18.61
N LEU A 404 -10.11 21.80 -17.59
CA LEU A 404 -10.26 23.26 -17.55
C LEU A 404 -8.94 23.94 -17.22
N VAL A 405 -8.76 25.17 -17.70
CA VAL A 405 -7.72 26.07 -17.18
C VAL A 405 -8.22 26.63 -15.85
N LEU A 406 -7.68 26.13 -14.75
CA LEU A 406 -8.14 26.47 -13.41
C LEU A 406 -7.80 27.92 -13.02
N SER A 407 -8.69 28.53 -12.24
CA SER A 407 -8.51 29.85 -11.63
C SER A 407 -8.06 29.71 -10.17
N PRO A 408 -6.81 30.05 -9.83
CA PRO A 408 -6.32 29.97 -8.45
C PRO A 408 -7.13 30.84 -7.47
N ALA A 409 -7.63 31.99 -7.93
CA ALA A 409 -8.43 32.89 -7.09
C ALA A 409 -9.81 32.30 -6.78
N ALA A 410 -10.44 31.61 -7.74
CA ALA A 410 -11.67 30.85 -7.53
C ALA A 410 -11.45 29.66 -6.56
N ALA A 411 -10.37 28.90 -6.76
CA ALA A 411 -10.01 27.79 -5.86
C ALA A 411 -9.79 28.27 -4.42
N ALA A 412 -9.17 29.44 -4.22
CA ALA A 412 -8.98 30.02 -2.90
C ALA A 412 -10.30 30.43 -2.22
N LEU A 413 -11.29 30.89 -2.99
CA LEU A 413 -12.63 31.18 -2.46
C LEU A 413 -13.36 29.89 -2.05
N ALA A 414 -13.17 28.79 -2.80
CA ALA A 414 -13.67 27.47 -2.41
C ALA A 414 -13.05 27.01 -1.07
N GLY A 415 -11.73 27.14 -0.93
CA GLY A 415 -11.03 26.84 0.33
C GLY A 415 -11.53 27.70 1.51
N PHE A 416 -11.80 29.00 1.28
CA PHE A 416 -12.41 29.86 2.29
C PHE A 416 -13.81 29.39 2.69
N ALA A 417 -14.66 29.00 1.73
CA ALA A 417 -15.99 28.49 2.01
C ALA A 417 -15.95 27.24 2.90
N HIS A 418 -14.97 26.35 2.71
CA HIS A 418 -14.75 25.18 3.58
C HIS A 418 -14.38 25.60 5.01
N THR A 419 -13.54 26.62 5.18
CA THR A 419 -13.23 27.16 6.52
C THR A 419 -14.49 27.68 7.20
N VAL A 420 -15.35 28.41 6.48
CA VAL A 420 -16.63 28.89 7.03
C VAL A 420 -17.55 27.72 7.37
N ALA A 421 -17.57 26.65 6.58
CA ALA A 421 -18.38 25.46 6.86
C ALA A 421 -18.00 24.79 8.18
N LEU A 422 -16.69 24.74 8.46
CA LEU A 422 -16.16 24.16 9.70
C LEU A 422 -16.36 25.09 10.91
N GLU A 423 -16.17 26.40 10.75
CA GLU A 423 -16.19 27.35 11.87
C GLU A 423 -17.58 27.93 12.20
N ARG A 424 -18.47 27.97 11.19
CA ARG A 424 -19.78 28.65 11.22
C ARG A 424 -20.85 27.87 10.45
N PRO A 425 -21.13 26.59 10.81
CA PRO A 425 -22.13 25.77 10.12
C PRO A 425 -23.54 26.38 10.13
N GLU A 426 -23.86 27.28 11.07
CA GLU A 426 -25.12 28.04 11.13
C GLU A 426 -25.38 28.95 9.91
N LEU A 427 -24.34 29.29 9.13
CA LEU A 427 -24.45 30.04 7.87
C LEU A 427 -24.68 29.13 6.65
N ARG A 428 -24.72 27.80 6.88
CA ARG A 428 -24.93 26.76 5.86
C ARG A 428 -24.17 27.06 4.56
N PRO A 429 -22.86 27.31 4.63
CA PRO A 429 -22.10 27.66 3.45
C PRO A 429 -22.05 26.48 2.50
N SER A 430 -22.19 26.75 1.21
CA SER A 430 -22.07 25.75 0.14
C SER A 430 -21.34 26.38 -1.04
N TYR A 431 -20.77 25.52 -1.86
CA TYR A 431 -19.90 25.90 -2.95
C TYR A 431 -20.31 25.20 -4.24
N VAL A 432 -20.49 25.99 -5.30
CA VAL A 432 -20.82 25.51 -6.65
C VAL A 432 -19.83 26.08 -7.65
N ASP A 433 -19.06 25.21 -8.29
CA ASP A 433 -18.14 25.57 -9.37
C ASP A 433 -18.80 25.35 -10.74
N VAL A 434 -18.97 26.41 -11.53
CA VAL A 434 -19.58 26.34 -12.86
C VAL A 434 -18.53 26.31 -13.96
N GLU A 435 -18.89 25.72 -15.10
CA GLU A 435 -18.09 25.79 -16.31
C GLU A 435 -18.19 27.20 -16.94
N PRO A 436 -17.05 27.88 -17.20
CA PRO A 436 -17.07 29.18 -17.87
C PRO A 436 -17.80 29.14 -19.21
N GLY A 437 -18.73 30.07 -19.42
CA GLY A 437 -19.49 30.20 -20.68
C GLY A 437 -20.64 29.19 -20.87
N ALA A 438 -20.89 28.28 -19.92
CA ALA A 438 -22.06 27.42 -19.90
C ALA A 438 -23.30 28.13 -19.32
N ASP A 439 -24.49 27.61 -19.60
CA ASP A 439 -25.72 28.04 -18.95
C ASP A 439 -25.94 27.27 -17.64
N TRP A 440 -25.75 27.95 -16.51
CA TRP A 440 -25.77 27.36 -15.16
C TRP A 440 -26.85 27.94 -14.26
N ALA A 441 -27.61 28.94 -14.69
CA ALA A 441 -28.49 29.75 -13.83
C ALA A 441 -29.55 28.90 -13.10
N ASP A 442 -30.30 28.08 -13.84
CA ASP A 442 -31.33 27.20 -13.28
C ASP A 442 -30.73 26.13 -12.35
N GLN A 443 -29.54 25.63 -12.68
CA GLN A 443 -28.85 24.61 -11.89
C GLN A 443 -28.35 25.19 -10.57
N VAL A 444 -27.72 26.37 -10.58
CA VAL A 444 -27.31 27.10 -9.36
C VAL A 444 -28.51 27.42 -8.47
N LEU A 445 -29.64 27.81 -9.06
CA LEU A 445 -30.88 28.05 -8.31
C LEU A 445 -31.40 26.75 -7.67
N ALA A 446 -31.34 25.63 -8.39
CA ALA A 446 -31.73 24.33 -7.86
C ALA A 446 -30.79 23.86 -6.75
N GLU A 447 -29.47 24.08 -6.87
CA GLU A 447 -28.51 23.84 -5.79
C GLU A 447 -28.85 24.68 -4.57
N PHE A 448 -29.11 25.98 -4.74
CA PHE A 448 -29.48 26.90 -3.65
C PHE A 448 -30.75 26.46 -2.91
N ALA A 449 -31.71 25.84 -3.61
CA ALA A 449 -32.93 25.32 -3.01
C ALA A 449 -32.73 24.01 -2.22
N GLN A 450 -31.76 23.17 -2.61
CA GLN A 450 -31.49 21.89 -1.95
C GLN A 450 -30.57 22.03 -0.76
N SER A 451 -31.16 22.09 0.43
CA SER A 451 -30.42 22.11 1.69
C SER A 451 -29.76 20.76 1.99
N GLY A 452 -28.45 20.78 2.26
CA GLY A 452 -27.81 19.84 3.20
C GLY A 452 -27.37 18.48 2.67
N ALA A 453 -27.47 18.19 1.37
CA ALA A 453 -26.97 16.93 0.82
C ALA A 453 -25.49 17.01 0.39
N GLU A 454 -25.07 18.14 -0.17
CA GLU A 454 -23.74 18.33 -0.75
C GLU A 454 -23.27 19.76 -0.50
N ASP A 455 -22.03 19.93 -0.05
CA ASP A 455 -21.40 21.23 0.21
C ASP A 455 -20.41 21.65 -0.90
N GLN A 456 -19.95 20.69 -1.71
CA GLN A 456 -19.01 20.87 -2.81
C GLN A 456 -19.55 20.26 -4.11
N VAL A 457 -19.97 21.14 -5.03
CA VAL A 457 -20.59 20.75 -6.29
C VAL A 457 -19.85 21.41 -7.45
N ALA A 458 -19.72 20.67 -8.56
CA ALA A 458 -19.27 21.21 -9.82
C ALA A 458 -20.32 20.96 -10.91
N LEU A 459 -20.70 22.02 -11.62
CA LEU A 459 -21.63 22.00 -12.72
C LEU A 459 -20.86 22.14 -14.03
N ARG A 460 -21.03 21.17 -14.92
CA ARG A 460 -20.41 21.08 -16.25
C ARG A 460 -21.49 20.87 -17.30
N GLN A 461 -21.17 21.12 -18.56
CA GLN A 461 -22.10 20.87 -19.67
C GLN A 461 -22.56 19.40 -19.74
N ASP A 462 -21.67 18.47 -19.37
CA ASP A 462 -21.94 17.03 -19.36
C ASP A 462 -22.59 16.53 -18.06
N GLY A 463 -22.71 17.37 -17.03
CA GLY A 463 -23.54 17.10 -15.86
C GLY A 463 -23.04 17.69 -14.56
N ARG A 464 -23.64 17.20 -13.47
CA ARG A 464 -23.36 17.60 -12.09
C ARG A 464 -22.42 16.60 -11.42
N TYR A 465 -21.41 17.13 -10.74
CA TYR A 465 -20.40 16.37 -10.00
C TYR A 465 -20.38 16.78 -8.53
N VAL A 466 -20.11 15.83 -7.64
CA VAL A 466 -19.96 16.05 -6.20
C VAL A 466 -18.60 15.56 -5.74
N ALA A 467 -18.00 16.26 -4.78
CA ALA A 467 -16.71 15.89 -4.22
C ALA A 467 -16.84 14.75 -3.20
N ARG A 468 -15.93 13.77 -3.27
CA ARG A 468 -15.75 12.73 -2.25
C ARG A 468 -14.27 12.61 -1.91
N LEU A 469 -13.94 12.63 -0.63
CA LEU A 469 -12.59 12.29 -0.18
C LEU A 469 -12.45 10.76 -0.20
N ILE A 470 -11.55 10.23 -1.01
CA ILE A 470 -11.24 8.80 -1.10
C ILE A 470 -9.75 8.57 -0.82
N ALA A 471 -9.37 7.34 -0.47
CA ALA A 471 -7.96 6.96 -0.43
C ALA A 471 -7.37 7.05 -1.84
N ALA A 472 -6.16 7.60 -1.97
CA ALA A 472 -5.47 7.68 -3.26
C ALA A 472 -5.02 6.28 -3.68
N GLU A 473 -5.55 5.77 -4.80
CA GLU A 473 -5.08 4.51 -5.37
C GLU A 473 -3.75 4.71 -6.09
N ASN A 474 -2.84 3.73 -6.04
CA ASN A 474 -1.62 3.76 -6.85
C ASN A 474 -2.02 3.76 -8.33
N GLU A 475 -1.80 4.88 -9.03
CA GLU A 475 -2.11 4.98 -10.45
C GLU A 475 -1.38 3.88 -11.25
N PRO A 476 -2.04 3.27 -12.25
CA PRO A 476 -1.39 2.31 -13.13
C PRO A 476 -0.20 2.95 -13.84
N LEU A 477 0.86 2.17 -14.09
CA LEU A 477 2.03 2.65 -14.81
C LEU A 477 1.62 3.25 -16.16
N PRO A 478 2.03 4.49 -16.48
CA PRO A 478 1.64 5.14 -17.73
C PRO A 478 2.20 4.38 -18.93
N LEU A 479 1.35 4.19 -19.96
CA LEU A 479 1.78 3.60 -21.22
C LEU A 479 2.41 4.68 -22.11
N PRO A 480 3.58 4.43 -22.73
CA PRO A 480 4.19 5.37 -23.67
C PRO A 480 3.39 5.51 -24.97
N GLU A 481 3.59 6.62 -25.68
CA GLU A 481 3.06 6.80 -27.05
C GLU A 481 3.71 5.79 -28.01
N GLY A 482 2.88 4.99 -28.69
CA GLY A 482 3.33 3.96 -29.64
C GLY A 482 2.70 2.59 -29.36
N ASP A 483 2.90 1.63 -30.27
CA ASP A 483 2.34 0.28 -30.12
C ASP A 483 3.35 -0.74 -29.56
N SER A 484 4.64 -0.37 -29.50
CA SER A 484 5.74 -1.22 -29.06
C SER A 484 6.40 -0.71 -27.78
N PHE A 485 6.10 -1.38 -26.67
CA PHE A 485 6.61 -1.11 -25.32
C PHE A 485 6.84 -2.39 -24.53
N ALA A 486 7.67 -2.31 -23.49
CA ALA A 486 7.96 -3.39 -22.55
C ALA A 486 8.01 -2.89 -21.11
N LEU A 487 7.66 -3.77 -20.17
CA LEU A 487 7.90 -3.57 -18.75
C LEU A 487 9.40 -3.81 -18.49
N THR A 488 10.07 -2.79 -17.97
CA THR A 488 11.48 -2.80 -17.61
C THR A 488 11.66 -2.33 -16.17
N PHE A 489 12.91 -2.27 -15.71
CA PHE A 489 13.26 -1.71 -14.41
C PHE A 489 14.54 -0.89 -14.53
N ALA A 490 14.57 0.30 -13.94
CA ALA A 490 15.77 1.15 -13.93
C ALA A 490 16.92 0.51 -13.12
N SER A 491 16.58 -0.21 -12.05
CA SER A 491 17.49 -1.03 -11.24
C SER A 491 16.74 -2.09 -10.45
N ARG A 492 17.43 -3.19 -10.09
CA ARG A 492 16.87 -4.29 -9.28
C ARG A 492 16.77 -3.91 -7.80
N GLY A 493 16.00 -4.68 -7.03
CA GLY A 493 15.92 -4.59 -5.56
C GLY A 493 14.64 -3.97 -5.00
N THR A 494 13.75 -3.45 -5.85
CA THR A 494 12.42 -2.96 -5.46
C THR A 494 11.45 -3.02 -6.64
N LEU A 495 10.16 -3.22 -6.35
CA LEU A 495 9.08 -3.18 -7.35
C LEU A 495 8.78 -1.76 -7.82
N GLU A 496 9.14 -0.72 -7.04
CA GLU A 496 8.91 0.70 -7.37
C GLU A 496 9.69 1.16 -8.60
N ASN A 497 10.74 0.44 -8.98
CA ASN A 497 11.56 0.76 -10.14
C ASN A 497 10.99 0.21 -11.46
N LEU A 498 9.85 -0.48 -11.41
CA LEU A 498 9.17 -0.96 -12.60
C LEU A 498 8.62 0.21 -13.41
N GLU A 499 8.89 0.18 -14.71
CA GLU A 499 8.48 1.22 -15.65
C GLU A 499 8.10 0.59 -16.98
N ILE A 500 7.20 1.23 -17.72
CA ILE A 500 6.86 0.81 -19.08
C ILE A 500 7.61 1.73 -20.04
N GLN A 501 8.55 1.15 -20.78
CA GLN A 501 9.42 1.90 -21.69
C GLN A 501 9.08 1.58 -23.15
N PRO A 502 9.12 2.58 -24.06
CA PRO A 502 9.06 2.32 -25.49
C PRO A 502 10.27 1.46 -25.89
N VAL A 503 10.01 0.43 -26.70
CA VAL A 503 11.08 -0.44 -27.22
C VAL A 503 10.96 -0.57 -28.73
N GLY A 504 12.10 -0.76 -29.40
CA GLY A 504 12.12 -1.01 -30.84
C GLY A 504 11.34 -2.27 -31.18
N ARG A 505 10.42 -2.18 -32.16
CA ARG A 505 9.63 -3.32 -32.59
C ARG A 505 10.55 -4.38 -33.21
N PRO A 506 10.57 -5.61 -32.68
CA PRO A 506 11.50 -6.62 -33.14
C PRO A 506 11.12 -7.16 -34.53
N THR A 507 12.11 -7.60 -35.31
CA THR A 507 11.89 -8.29 -36.60
C THR A 507 12.38 -9.74 -36.47
N PRO A 508 11.58 -10.75 -36.85
CA PRO A 508 11.98 -12.15 -36.67
C PRO A 508 13.12 -12.53 -37.62
N GLY A 509 14.17 -13.14 -37.07
CA GLY A 509 15.24 -13.77 -37.85
C GLY A 509 14.86 -15.18 -38.34
N PRO A 510 15.78 -15.88 -39.02
CA PRO A 510 15.56 -17.27 -39.43
C PRO A 510 15.18 -18.17 -38.24
N GLY A 511 14.12 -18.97 -38.38
CA GLY A 511 13.62 -19.85 -37.33
C GLY A 511 12.79 -19.17 -36.24
N GLN A 512 12.53 -17.87 -36.33
CA GLN A 512 11.78 -17.12 -35.31
C GLN A 512 10.42 -16.64 -35.80
N VAL A 513 9.54 -16.33 -34.85
CA VAL A 513 8.26 -15.64 -35.08
C VAL A 513 8.13 -14.44 -34.16
N GLU A 514 7.48 -13.39 -34.64
CA GLU A 514 7.06 -12.24 -33.84
C GLU A 514 5.63 -12.48 -33.36
N ILE A 515 5.42 -12.39 -32.04
CA ILE A 515 4.13 -12.59 -31.40
C ILE A 515 3.68 -11.26 -30.82
N LYS A 516 2.48 -10.81 -31.20
CA LYS A 516 1.76 -9.75 -30.49
C LYS A 516 1.18 -10.34 -29.20
N VAL A 517 1.78 -9.99 -28.08
CA VAL A 517 1.44 -10.55 -26.77
C VAL A 517 0.06 -10.06 -26.34
N ARG A 518 -0.77 -10.98 -25.87
CA ARG A 518 -2.12 -10.69 -25.35
C ARG A 518 -2.22 -10.96 -23.85
N ALA A 519 -1.46 -11.94 -23.36
CA ALA A 519 -1.26 -12.23 -21.96
C ALA A 519 0.13 -12.84 -21.75
N ALA A 520 0.71 -12.64 -20.58
CA ALA A 520 1.98 -13.25 -20.18
C ALA A 520 1.84 -13.89 -18.79
N GLY A 521 2.51 -15.02 -18.58
CA GLY A 521 2.53 -15.70 -17.30
C GLY A 521 3.54 -15.03 -16.35
N LEU A 522 3.11 -14.71 -15.14
CA LEU A 522 3.99 -14.21 -14.08
C LEU A 522 4.51 -15.38 -13.26
N ASN A 523 5.82 -15.62 -13.32
CA ASN A 523 6.44 -16.71 -12.60
C ASN A 523 7.22 -16.20 -11.38
N PHE A 524 7.44 -17.07 -10.40
CA PHE A 524 8.20 -16.72 -9.19
C PHE A 524 9.62 -16.20 -9.53
N ARG A 525 10.24 -16.76 -10.58
CA ARG A 525 11.48 -16.26 -11.17
C ARG A 525 11.43 -14.76 -11.46
N ASP A 526 10.35 -14.23 -12.02
CA ASP A 526 10.26 -12.83 -12.42
C ASP A 526 10.20 -11.89 -11.19
N VAL A 527 9.53 -12.33 -10.13
CA VAL A 527 9.51 -11.59 -8.85
C VAL A 527 10.89 -11.58 -8.22
N LEU A 528 11.56 -12.74 -8.17
CA LEU A 528 12.95 -12.83 -7.69
C LEU A 528 13.90 -11.97 -8.54
N ASN A 529 13.70 -11.96 -9.85
CA ASN A 529 14.47 -11.19 -10.82
C ASN A 529 14.39 -9.67 -10.51
N VAL A 530 13.19 -9.13 -10.32
CA VAL A 530 13.00 -7.70 -9.99
C VAL A 530 13.52 -7.35 -8.60
N LEU A 531 13.32 -8.24 -7.62
CA LEU A 531 13.75 -8.02 -6.23
C LEU A 531 15.24 -8.26 -5.98
N ASP A 532 16.03 -8.58 -7.01
CA ASP A 532 17.45 -8.92 -6.89
C ASP A 532 17.70 -10.13 -5.97
N MET A 533 16.84 -11.14 -6.12
CA MET A 533 16.82 -12.39 -5.33
C MET A 533 16.91 -13.64 -6.22
N TYR A 534 17.29 -13.48 -7.49
CA TYR A 534 17.45 -14.61 -8.42
C TYR A 534 18.94 -14.88 -8.62
N PRO A 535 19.41 -16.13 -8.46
CA PRO A 535 20.83 -16.44 -8.63
C PRO A 535 21.38 -16.09 -10.02
N GLY A 536 22.43 -15.28 -10.05
CA GLY A 536 23.08 -14.83 -11.29
C GLY A 536 22.28 -13.74 -12.02
N ASP A 537 22.55 -13.55 -13.31
CA ASP A 537 21.72 -12.65 -14.12
C ASP A 537 20.59 -13.47 -14.80
N PRO A 538 19.33 -13.38 -14.31
CA PRO A 538 18.20 -14.02 -14.97
C PRO A 538 17.91 -13.44 -16.35
N GLY A 539 18.44 -12.27 -16.70
CA GLY A 539 18.07 -11.54 -17.90
C GLY A 539 16.68 -10.88 -17.81
N PRO A 540 16.02 -10.62 -18.95
CA PRO A 540 14.72 -9.96 -19.00
C PRO A 540 13.60 -10.71 -18.26
N ILE A 541 12.60 -9.94 -17.80
CA ILE A 541 11.40 -10.44 -17.10
C ILE A 541 10.34 -10.96 -18.08
N GLY A 542 9.60 -11.98 -17.64
CA GLY A 542 8.66 -12.74 -18.45
C GLY A 542 9.35 -13.93 -19.10
N GLY A 543 8.76 -15.11 -18.92
CA GLY A 543 9.26 -16.38 -19.48
C GLY A 543 8.27 -17.11 -20.38
N GLU A 544 7.01 -16.68 -20.41
CA GLU A 544 5.96 -17.30 -21.22
C GLU A 544 4.86 -16.32 -21.58
N CYS A 545 4.26 -16.53 -22.76
CA CYS A 545 3.13 -15.70 -23.18
C CYS A 545 2.14 -16.46 -24.06
N ALA A 546 0.97 -15.85 -24.25
CA ALA A 546 0.01 -16.20 -25.27
C ALA A 546 -0.34 -14.97 -26.10
N GLY A 547 -0.47 -15.16 -27.41
CA GLY A 547 -0.66 -14.06 -28.34
C GLY A 547 -0.94 -14.51 -29.76
N THR A 548 -0.79 -13.57 -30.69
CA THR A 548 -1.04 -13.81 -32.12
C THR A 548 0.25 -13.62 -32.90
N VAL A 549 0.58 -14.56 -33.79
CA VAL A 549 1.73 -14.42 -34.69
C VAL A 549 1.47 -13.27 -35.67
N VAL A 550 2.39 -12.29 -35.73
CA VAL A 550 2.27 -11.11 -36.61
C VAL A 550 3.34 -11.05 -37.70
N ALA A 551 4.45 -11.77 -37.52
CA ALA A 551 5.47 -11.97 -38.55
C ALA A 551 6.17 -13.31 -38.35
N VAL A 552 6.66 -13.87 -39.46
CA VAL A 552 7.33 -15.19 -39.50
C VAL A 552 8.66 -15.04 -40.22
N GLY A 553 9.73 -15.54 -39.61
CA GLY A 553 11.09 -15.50 -40.16
C GLY A 553 11.37 -16.60 -41.18
N GLU A 554 12.50 -16.50 -41.85
CA GLU A 554 12.94 -17.48 -42.86
C GLU A 554 13.04 -18.90 -42.26
N GLY A 555 12.60 -19.91 -43.01
CA GLY A 555 12.72 -21.32 -42.60
C GLY A 555 11.62 -21.82 -41.64
N VAL A 556 10.70 -20.96 -41.20
CA VAL A 556 9.52 -21.37 -40.44
C VAL A 556 8.36 -21.64 -41.40
N SER A 557 7.84 -22.87 -41.40
CA SER A 557 6.74 -23.28 -42.31
C SER A 557 5.50 -23.81 -41.58
N GLU A 558 5.60 -24.10 -40.29
CA GLU A 558 4.52 -24.68 -39.49
C GLU A 558 3.64 -23.64 -38.78
N LEU A 559 4.03 -22.36 -38.83
CA LEU A 559 3.33 -21.23 -38.23
C LEU A 559 3.05 -20.15 -39.28
N ALA A 560 1.89 -19.53 -39.21
CA ALA A 560 1.45 -18.47 -40.10
C ALA A 560 1.02 -17.20 -39.33
N VAL A 561 1.10 -16.06 -40.02
CA VAL A 561 0.56 -14.80 -39.50
C VAL A 561 -0.94 -14.95 -39.24
N GLY A 562 -1.37 -14.57 -38.04
CA GLY A 562 -2.76 -14.70 -37.57
C GLY A 562 -2.98 -15.89 -36.62
N ASP A 563 -2.03 -16.82 -36.51
CA ASP A 563 -2.17 -17.95 -35.61
C ASP A 563 -2.20 -17.51 -34.14
N GLU A 564 -3.14 -18.05 -33.37
CA GLU A 564 -3.17 -17.90 -31.91
C GLU A 564 -2.27 -18.95 -31.27
N VAL A 565 -1.30 -18.48 -30.49
CA VAL A 565 -0.23 -19.33 -29.96
C VAL A 565 0.02 -19.08 -28.47
N LEU A 566 0.60 -20.07 -27.82
CA LEU A 566 1.31 -19.96 -26.55
C LEU A 566 2.79 -20.28 -26.77
N ALA A 567 3.68 -19.61 -26.03
CA ALA A 567 5.12 -19.70 -26.26
C ALA A 567 5.92 -19.66 -24.96
N LEU A 568 7.02 -20.39 -24.92
CA LEU A 568 8.13 -20.17 -23.98
C LEU A 568 9.06 -19.12 -24.57
N VAL A 569 9.14 -17.96 -23.93
CA VAL A 569 9.88 -16.81 -24.47
C VAL A 569 10.33 -15.87 -23.36
N THR A 570 11.60 -15.49 -23.39
CA THR A 570 12.17 -14.54 -22.44
C THR A 570 11.86 -13.10 -22.84
N GLY A 571 11.54 -12.23 -21.87
CA GLY A 571 11.30 -10.81 -22.14
C GLY A 571 9.89 -10.50 -22.64
N CYS A 572 8.93 -11.40 -22.39
CA CYS A 572 7.59 -11.31 -22.95
C CYS A 572 6.61 -10.44 -22.15
N PHE A 573 7.07 -9.76 -21.08
CA PHE A 573 6.32 -8.64 -20.49
C PHE A 573 6.44 -7.40 -21.38
N ALA A 574 6.01 -7.57 -22.62
CA ALA A 574 6.11 -6.62 -23.70
C ALA A 574 4.90 -6.77 -24.62
N SER A 575 4.59 -5.71 -25.35
CA SER A 575 3.57 -5.70 -26.41
C SER A 575 3.87 -6.68 -27.55
N TYR A 576 5.14 -6.91 -27.88
CA TYR A 576 5.62 -7.85 -28.89
C TYR A 576 6.82 -8.64 -28.37
N ALA A 577 6.90 -9.93 -28.72
CA ALA A 577 8.00 -10.81 -28.34
C ALA A 577 8.52 -11.63 -29.53
N LEU A 578 9.82 -11.89 -29.58
CA LEU A 578 10.41 -12.84 -30.53
C LEU A 578 10.54 -14.21 -29.88
N ALA A 579 9.90 -15.21 -30.45
CA ALA A 579 10.01 -16.59 -30.02
C ALA A 579 10.73 -17.42 -31.10
N ASP A 580 11.55 -18.37 -30.65
CA ASP A 580 12.03 -19.46 -31.51
C ASP A 580 10.84 -20.36 -31.84
N ALA A 581 10.62 -20.66 -33.13
CA ALA A 581 9.46 -21.40 -33.60
C ALA A 581 9.34 -22.80 -32.96
N ASN A 582 10.43 -23.40 -32.47
CA ASN A 582 10.40 -24.69 -31.78
C ASN A 582 9.76 -24.63 -30.39
N PHE A 583 9.59 -23.42 -29.84
CA PHE A 583 9.01 -23.17 -28.51
C PHE A 583 7.64 -22.49 -28.59
N VAL A 584 6.99 -22.55 -29.75
CA VAL A 584 5.68 -21.96 -30.01
C VAL A 584 4.69 -23.06 -30.35
N PHE A 585 3.54 -23.03 -29.69
CA PHE A 585 2.50 -24.05 -29.82
C PHE A 585 1.15 -23.41 -30.09
N ALA A 586 0.30 -24.11 -30.83
CA ALA A 586 -1.07 -23.65 -31.07
C ALA A 586 -1.83 -23.52 -29.75
N LYS A 587 -2.49 -22.38 -29.56
CA LYS A 587 -3.35 -22.14 -28.40
C LYS A 587 -4.61 -23.02 -28.52
N PRO A 588 -5.02 -23.76 -27.48
CA PRO A 588 -6.29 -24.46 -27.49
C PRO A 588 -7.46 -23.52 -27.76
N ALA A 589 -8.32 -23.88 -28.72
CA ALA A 589 -9.40 -23.01 -29.20
C ALA A 589 -10.45 -22.67 -28.12
N ASN A 590 -10.56 -23.50 -27.09
CA ASN A 590 -11.52 -23.33 -25.99
C ASN A 590 -10.98 -22.49 -24.82
N LEU A 591 -9.72 -22.04 -24.86
CA LEU A 591 -9.13 -21.19 -23.81
C LEU A 591 -9.04 -19.74 -24.26
N SER A 592 -9.12 -18.81 -23.32
CA SER A 592 -8.72 -17.42 -23.52
C SER A 592 -7.19 -17.28 -23.59
N PHE A 593 -6.67 -16.13 -24.02
CA PHE A 593 -5.22 -15.87 -23.98
C PHE A 593 -4.67 -15.91 -22.55
N ALA A 594 -5.41 -15.38 -21.57
CA ALA A 594 -4.99 -15.38 -20.17
C ALA A 594 -4.89 -16.81 -19.61
N GLU A 595 -5.90 -17.64 -19.84
CA GLU A 595 -5.87 -19.06 -19.43
C GLU A 595 -4.77 -19.85 -20.17
N ALA A 596 -4.53 -19.55 -21.45
CA ALA A 596 -3.47 -20.22 -22.19
C ALA A 596 -2.06 -19.84 -21.70
N ALA A 597 -1.86 -18.60 -21.25
CA ALA A 597 -0.57 -18.11 -20.77
C ALA A 597 -0.13 -18.77 -19.45
N THR A 598 -1.01 -19.46 -18.72
CA THR A 598 -0.67 -20.17 -17.47
C THR A 598 -0.17 -21.61 -17.71
N ILE A 599 -0.07 -22.04 -18.96
CA ILE A 599 0.24 -23.44 -19.31
C ILE A 599 1.75 -23.69 -19.48
N PRO A 600 2.50 -22.93 -20.30
CA PRO A 600 3.81 -23.35 -20.78
C PRO A 600 4.78 -23.79 -19.67
N ILE A 601 5.25 -22.89 -18.81
CA ILE A 601 6.30 -23.13 -17.82
C ILE A 601 5.81 -24.12 -16.76
N THR A 602 4.63 -23.91 -16.18
CA THR A 602 4.16 -24.73 -15.06
C THR A 602 3.96 -26.19 -15.48
N PHE A 603 3.29 -26.44 -16.61
CA PHE A 603 3.03 -27.80 -17.06
C PHE A 603 4.27 -28.48 -17.65
N LEU A 604 5.12 -27.77 -18.40
CA LEU A 604 6.39 -28.35 -18.86
C LEU A 604 7.30 -28.71 -17.69
N THR A 605 7.37 -27.87 -16.65
CA THR A 605 8.17 -28.16 -15.45
C THR A 605 7.64 -29.40 -14.73
N ALA A 606 6.33 -29.49 -14.53
CA ALA A 606 5.69 -30.65 -13.89
C ALA A 606 5.89 -31.93 -14.73
N TYR A 607 5.67 -31.86 -16.04
CA TYR A 607 5.84 -33.00 -16.95
C TYR A 607 7.31 -33.45 -16.98
N TYR A 608 8.24 -32.53 -17.17
CA TYR A 608 9.66 -32.87 -17.20
C TYR A 608 10.14 -33.44 -15.86
N GLY A 609 9.76 -32.83 -14.73
CA GLY A 609 10.16 -33.30 -13.40
C GLY A 609 9.57 -34.66 -13.05
N LEU A 610 8.27 -34.85 -13.25
CA LEU A 610 7.56 -36.06 -12.82
C LEU A 610 7.65 -37.19 -13.85
N HIS A 611 7.47 -36.87 -15.14
CA HIS A 611 7.44 -37.88 -16.19
C HIS A 611 8.83 -38.21 -16.72
N GLU A 612 9.60 -37.22 -17.16
CA GLU A 612 10.90 -37.46 -17.82
C GLU A 612 12.02 -37.79 -16.83
N LEU A 613 12.15 -37.02 -15.75
CA LEU A 613 13.21 -37.21 -14.77
C LEU A 613 12.88 -38.29 -13.74
N ALA A 614 11.69 -38.23 -13.13
CA ALA A 614 11.31 -39.16 -12.08
C ALA A 614 10.70 -40.47 -12.61
N GLY A 615 10.14 -40.48 -13.83
CA GLY A 615 9.60 -41.70 -14.44
C GLY A 615 8.41 -42.31 -13.68
N ILE A 616 7.55 -41.47 -13.11
CA ILE A 616 6.45 -41.92 -12.23
C ILE A 616 5.49 -42.90 -12.93
N ARG A 617 4.92 -43.82 -12.16
CA ARG A 617 3.99 -44.85 -12.60
C ARG A 617 2.64 -44.74 -11.87
N PRO A 618 1.58 -45.39 -12.40
CA PRO A 618 0.33 -45.52 -11.67
C PRO A 618 0.56 -46.09 -10.26
N GLU A 619 -0.15 -45.55 -9.27
CA GLU A 619 -0.05 -45.86 -7.83
C GLU A 619 1.20 -45.32 -7.09
N ASP A 620 2.14 -44.67 -7.77
CA ASP A 620 3.26 -43.99 -7.09
C ASP A 620 2.74 -42.82 -6.24
N LYS A 621 3.25 -42.71 -5.01
CA LYS A 621 2.91 -41.61 -4.10
C LYS A 621 3.88 -40.46 -4.29
N VAL A 622 3.43 -39.39 -4.94
CA VAL A 622 4.21 -38.17 -5.15
C VAL A 622 3.88 -37.15 -4.07
N LEU A 623 4.88 -36.64 -3.33
CA LEU A 623 4.72 -35.43 -2.51
C LEU A 623 4.91 -34.24 -3.45
N ILE A 624 3.85 -33.43 -3.61
CA ILE A 624 3.87 -32.19 -4.36
C ILE A 624 3.98 -31.05 -3.36
#